data_AF-A0A920R2X7-F1
#
_entry.id   AF-A0A920R2X7-F1
#
_cell.length_a   1.000
_cell.length_b   1.000
_cell.length_c   1.000
_cell.angle_alpha   90.00
_cell.angle_beta   90.00
_cell.angle_gamma   90.00
#
_symmetry.space_group_name_H-M   'P 1'
#
loop_
_entity.id
_entity.type
_entity.pdbx_description
1 polymer ?
#
loop_
_entity_poly.entity_id
_entity_poly.type
_entity_poly.pdbx_seq_one_letter_code
_entity_poly.pdbx_strand_id
1 'polypeptide(L)'
;MGTDGDYSLETQQNDLDEFIKSLGVSRINLVGLSMGGRNAYVFASRNPHLISNLVVVDTGPQGIRSGRSRIRNFVTMPDELDTFEEFVERVHSYVPHRSLNR
;
A
#
# COMPACT_ATOMS: atom_id res chain seq x y z
N MET A 1 -5.45 19.47 7.70
CA MET A 1 -5.55 18.28 8.57
C MET A 1 -6.99 17.77 8.69
N GLY A 2 -7.19 16.46 8.52
CA GLY A 2 -8.48 15.80 8.69
C GLY A 2 -8.90 15.61 10.15
N THR A 3 -10.13 15.15 10.38
CA THR A 3 -10.63 14.81 11.72
C THR A 3 -10.03 13.49 12.22
N ASP A 4 -10.08 13.24 13.52
CA ASP A 4 -9.63 11.97 14.09
C ASP A 4 -10.32 10.77 13.42
N GLY A 5 -9.53 9.76 13.04
CA GLY A 5 -9.98 8.58 12.30
C GLY A 5 -10.22 8.78 10.79
N ASP A 6 -10.03 9.97 10.23
CA ASP A 6 -10.18 10.19 8.78
C ASP A 6 -8.94 9.74 7.99
N TYR A 7 -8.99 8.48 7.55
CA TYR A 7 -7.97 7.88 6.67
C TYR A 7 -8.35 7.97 5.18
N SER A 8 -9.17 8.96 4.78
CA SER A 8 -9.51 9.14 3.38
C SER A 8 -8.28 9.49 2.55
N LEU A 9 -8.34 9.17 1.25
CA LEU A 9 -7.27 9.55 0.32
C LEU A 9 -7.07 11.07 0.33
N GLU A 10 -8.15 11.85 0.38
CA GLU A 10 -8.06 13.30 0.31
C GLU A 10 -7.29 13.88 1.49
N THR A 11 -7.57 13.39 2.70
CA THR A 11 -6.83 13.79 3.91
C THR A 11 -5.35 13.43 3.79
N GLN A 12 -5.03 12.22 3.33
CA GLN A 12 -3.65 11.80 3.09
C GLN A 12 -2.93 12.67 2.03
N GLN A 13 -3.63 13.15 1.01
CA GLN A 13 -3.06 14.05 0.01
C GLN A 13 -2.80 15.45 0.57
N ASN A 14 -3.73 15.98 1.37
CA ASN A 14 -3.54 17.26 2.04
C ASN A 14 -2.33 17.24 2.99
N ASP A 15 -2.16 16.16 3.74
CA ASP A 15 -1.01 16.00 4.63
C ASP A 15 0.33 15.99 3.85
N LEU A 16 0.37 15.35 2.67
CA LEU A 16 1.53 15.39 1.79
C LEU A 16 1.80 16.80 1.25
N ASP A 17 0.76 17.52 0.82
CA ASP A 17 0.91 18.90 0.34
C ASP A 17 1.44 19.82 1.44
N GLU A 18 0.89 19.73 2.65
CA GLU A 18 1.36 20.50 3.82
C GLU A 18 2.80 20.13 4.20
N PHE A 19 3.14 18.85 4.20
CA PHE A 19 4.49 18.38 4.51
C PHE A 19 5.52 18.90 3.50
N ILE A 20 5.28 18.76 2.19
CA ILE A 20 6.19 19.24 1.15
C ILE A 20 6.36 20.76 1.21
N LYS A 21 5.27 21.51 1.45
CA LYS A 21 5.33 22.96 1.66
C LYS A 21 6.18 23.32 2.87
N SER A 22 6.03 22.59 3.99
CA SER A 22 6.81 22.85 5.21
C SER A 22 8.32 22.61 5.02
N LEU A 23 8.69 21.68 4.13
CA LEU A 23 10.08 21.43 3.77
C LEU A 23 10.67 22.50 2.84
N GLY A 24 9.84 23.32 2.19
CA GLY A 24 10.28 24.38 1.28
C GLY A 24 10.98 23.87 0.02
N VAL A 25 10.75 22.62 -0.35
CA VAL A 25 11.39 21.99 -1.51
C VAL A 25 10.59 22.24 -2.79
N SER A 26 11.30 22.53 -3.89
CA SER A 26 10.69 22.82 -5.19
C SER A 26 10.73 21.62 -6.15
N ARG A 27 11.48 20.56 -5.83
CA ARG A 27 11.55 19.34 -6.61
C ARG A 27 11.96 18.14 -5.75
N ILE A 28 11.30 17.00 -5.93
CA ILE A 28 11.53 15.78 -5.13
C ILE A 28 11.61 14.51 -5.98
N ASN A 29 12.28 13.49 -5.45
CA ASN A 29 12.10 12.10 -5.91
C ASN A 29 11.09 11.45 -4.97
N LEU A 30 10.00 10.92 -5.52
CA LEU A 30 8.91 10.36 -4.72
C LEU A 30 8.87 8.85 -4.88
N VAL A 31 9.01 8.13 -3.75
CA VAL A 31 9.00 6.67 -3.71
C VAL A 31 7.87 6.23 -2.78
N GLY A 32 6.98 5.37 -3.26
CA GLY A 32 5.84 4.90 -2.48
C GLY A 32 5.62 3.39 -2.60
N LEU A 33 5.47 2.73 -1.46
CA LEU A 33 5.14 1.29 -1.34
C LEU A 33 3.67 1.08 -1.00
N SER A 34 2.97 0.20 -1.72
CA SER A 34 1.59 -0.22 -1.43
C SER A 34 0.64 0.98 -1.24
N MET A 35 0.12 1.23 -0.04
CA MET A 35 -0.67 2.44 0.26
C MET A 35 0.11 3.72 -0.05
N GLY A 36 1.39 3.78 0.31
CA GLY A 36 2.28 4.90 -0.03
C GLY A 36 2.47 5.06 -1.53
N GLY A 37 2.47 3.97 -2.30
CA GLY A 37 2.53 4.02 -3.76
C GLY A 37 1.24 4.63 -4.35
N ARG A 38 0.08 4.31 -3.77
CA ARG A 38 -1.19 4.96 -4.11
C ARG A 38 -1.15 6.46 -3.84
N ASN A 39 -0.68 6.86 -2.67
CA ASN A 39 -0.52 8.27 -2.37
C ASN A 39 0.49 8.94 -3.30
N ALA A 40 1.59 8.27 -3.63
CA ALA A 40 2.63 8.81 -4.49
C ALA A 40 2.14 9.12 -5.91
N TYR A 41 1.46 8.18 -6.59
CA TYR A 41 0.99 8.45 -7.96
C TYR A 41 -0.16 9.46 -8.00
N VAL A 42 -1.01 9.52 -6.96
CA VAL A 42 -2.05 10.56 -6.87
C VAL A 42 -1.41 11.93 -6.68
N PHE A 43 -0.48 12.05 -5.73
CA PHE A 43 0.22 13.30 -5.44
C PHE A 43 0.98 13.79 -6.68
N ALA A 44 1.72 12.90 -7.33
CA ALA A 44 2.45 13.21 -8.56
C ALA A 44 1.53 13.67 -9.69
N SER A 45 0.33 13.09 -9.82
CA SER A 45 -0.65 13.52 -10.83
C SER A 45 -1.19 14.94 -10.58
N ARG A 46 -1.32 15.35 -9.31
CA ARG A 46 -1.77 16.68 -8.90
C ARG A 46 -0.65 17.72 -8.96
N ASN A 47 0.59 17.30 -8.70
CA ASN A 47 1.76 18.17 -8.56
C ASN A 47 2.93 17.80 -9.49
N PRO A 48 2.73 17.63 -10.81
CA PRO A 48 3.77 17.09 -11.71
C PRO A 48 5.03 17.96 -11.76
N HIS A 49 4.89 19.28 -11.54
CA HIS A 49 6.00 20.23 -11.50
C HIS A 49 6.97 20.00 -10.33
N LEU A 50 6.53 19.37 -9.24
CA LEU A 50 7.37 19.05 -8.08
C LEU A 50 8.11 17.72 -8.25
N ILE A 51 7.77 16.88 -9.24
CA ILE A 51 8.29 15.51 -9.32
C ILE A 51 9.48 15.44 -10.28
N SER A 52 10.64 15.03 -9.76
CA SER A 52 11.80 14.65 -10.57
C SER A 52 11.67 13.23 -11.09
N ASN A 53 11.36 12.30 -10.18
CA ASN A 53 11.21 10.88 -10.44
C ASN A 53 10.10 10.32 -9.54
N LEU A 54 9.34 9.35 -10.06
CA LEU A 54 8.31 8.63 -9.32
C LEU A 54 8.64 7.14 -9.35
N VAL A 55 8.69 6.51 -8.18
CA VAL A 55 8.84 5.06 -8.02
C VAL A 55 7.62 4.52 -7.28
N VAL A 56 6.90 3.59 -7.93
CA VAL A 56 5.72 2.94 -7.37
C VAL A 56 6.05 1.47 -7.14
N VAL A 57 5.91 1.01 -5.89
CA VAL A 57 6.25 -0.35 -5.49
C VAL A 57 4.99 -1.10 -5.05
N ASP A 58 4.75 -2.26 -5.66
CA ASP A 58 3.70 -3.22 -5.28
C ASP A 58 2.27 -2.65 -5.24
N THR A 59 1.99 -1.69 -6.12
CA THR A 59 0.64 -1.12 -6.30
C THR A 59 0.50 -0.53 -7.70
N GLY A 60 -0.73 -0.29 -8.11
CA GLY A 60 -1.05 0.34 -9.39
C GLY A 60 -2.39 1.09 -9.34
N PRO A 61 -2.68 1.92 -10.35
CA PRO A 61 -3.90 2.74 -10.38
C PRO A 61 -5.17 1.90 -10.46
N GLN A 62 -5.06 0.69 -11.00
CA GLN A 62 -6.16 -0.27 -11.10
C GLN A 62 -5.90 -1.41 -10.12
N GLY A 63 -6.84 -1.63 -9.20
CA GLY A 63 -6.77 -2.77 -8.29
C GLY A 63 -7.36 -4.02 -8.92
N ILE A 64 -6.68 -5.16 -8.73
CA ILE A 64 -7.20 -6.46 -9.12
C ILE A 64 -8.15 -6.94 -8.02
N ARG A 65 -9.46 -6.98 -8.31
CA ARG A 65 -10.50 -7.33 -7.33
C ARG A 65 -10.27 -8.69 -6.68
N SER A 66 -9.87 -9.69 -7.47
CA SER A 66 -9.55 -11.04 -6.97
C SER A 66 -8.36 -11.02 -6.00
N GLY A 67 -7.31 -10.26 -6.31
CA GLY A 67 -6.16 -10.07 -5.42
C GLY A 67 -6.54 -9.43 -4.08
N ARG A 68 -7.37 -8.37 -4.12
CA ARG A 68 -7.89 -7.73 -2.90
C ARG A 68 -8.71 -8.70 -2.05
N SER A 69 -9.59 -9.49 -2.67
CA SER A 69 -10.36 -10.50 -1.96
C SER A 69 -9.47 -11.57 -1.33
N ARG A 70 -8.42 -12.03 -2.02
CA ARG A 70 -7.45 -13.00 -1.47
C ARG A 70 -6.76 -12.47 -0.22
N ILE A 71 -6.22 -11.24 -0.29
CA ILE A 71 -5.56 -10.59 0.87
C ILE A 71 -6.56 -10.44 2.01
N ARG A 72 -7.75 -9.89 1.75
CA ARG A 72 -8.77 -9.69 2.77
C ARG A 72 -9.13 -11.00 3.46
N ASN A 73 -9.43 -12.05 2.69
CA ASN A 73 -9.82 -13.33 3.24
C ASN A 73 -8.71 -13.95 4.11
N PHE A 74 -7.44 -13.75 3.74
CA PHE A 74 -6.29 -14.22 4.52
C PHE A 74 -6.16 -13.47 5.86
N VAL A 75 -6.23 -12.13 5.84
CA VAL A 75 -6.03 -11.32 7.07
C VAL A 75 -7.23 -11.34 8.03
N THR A 76 -8.39 -11.85 7.60
CA THR A 76 -9.57 -12.03 8.47
C THR A 76 -9.66 -13.42 9.10
N MET A 77 -8.72 -14.32 8.80
CA MET A 77 -8.65 -15.62 9.46
C MET A 77 -8.14 -15.47 10.90
N PRO A 78 -8.43 -16.44 11.79
CA PRO A 78 -7.88 -16.43 13.16
C PRO A 78 -6.36 -16.40 13.15
N ASP A 79 -5.73 -15.52 13.93
CA ASP A 79 -4.26 -15.42 13.99
C ASP A 79 -3.61 -16.54 14.83
N GLU A 80 -4.42 -17.27 15.61
CA GLU A 80 -4.02 -18.42 16.41
C GLU A 80 -4.46 -19.72 15.74
N LEU A 81 -3.57 -20.72 15.75
CA LEU A 81 -3.75 -22.03 15.14
C LEU A 81 -3.31 -23.10 16.12
N ASP A 82 -3.96 -24.27 16.05
CA ASP A 82 -3.71 -25.35 17.00
C ASP A 82 -2.43 -26.13 16.67
N THR A 83 -2.01 -26.11 15.39
CA THR A 83 -0.84 -26.85 14.90
C THR A 83 0.00 -26.08 13.89
N PHE A 84 1.26 -26.50 13.74
CA PHE A 84 2.15 -25.97 12.70
C PHE A 84 1.70 -26.40 11.31
N GLU A 85 1.14 -27.59 11.16
CA GLU A 85 0.61 -28.13 9.92
C GLU A 85 -0.53 -27.26 9.38
N GLU A 86 -1.47 -26.84 10.23
CA GLU A 86 -2.53 -25.89 9.87
C GLU A 86 -1.96 -24.54 9.39
N PHE A 87 -0.87 -24.08 10.00
CA PHE A 87 -0.19 -22.86 9.57
C PHE A 87 0.42 -23.03 8.18
N VAL A 88 1.10 -24.15 7.94
CA VAL A 88 1.71 -24.47 6.64
C VAL A 88 0.65 -24.56 5.56
N GLU A 89 -0.44 -25.29 5.80
CA GLU A 89 -1.56 -25.40 4.86
C GLU A 89 -2.18 -24.04 4.54
N ARG A 90 -2.38 -23.20 5.56
CA ARG A 90 -2.93 -21.85 5.38
C ARG A 90 -2.02 -20.98 4.52
N VAL A 91 -0.73 -20.91 4.84
CA VAL A 91 0.24 -20.13 4.05
C VAL A 91 0.31 -20.68 2.62
N HIS A 92 0.34 -21.98 2.43
CA HIS A 92 0.36 -22.60 1.10
C HIS A 92 -0.90 -22.29 0.29
N SER A 93 -2.09 -22.28 0.90
CA SER A 93 -3.33 -21.87 0.22
C SER A 93 -3.27 -20.41 -0.29
N TYR A 94 -2.56 -19.55 0.44
CA TYR A 94 -2.37 -18.14 0.09
C TYR A 94 -1.28 -17.93 -0.97
N VAL A 95 -0.20 -18.70 -0.94
CA VAL A 95 0.92 -18.65 -1.90
C VAL A 95 1.21 -20.05 -2.50
N PRO A 96 0.27 -20.60 -3.31
CA PRO A 96 0.34 -21.99 -3.77
C PRO A 96 1.50 -22.30 -4.71
N HIS A 97 2.22 -21.27 -5.17
CA HIS A 97 3.40 -21.43 -6.02
C HIS A 97 4.69 -21.62 -5.23
N ARG A 98 4.67 -21.49 -3.89
CA ARG A 98 5.83 -21.79 -3.05
C ARG A 98 5.83 -23.28 -2.71
N SER A 99 6.89 -23.98 -3.11
CA SER A 99 7.11 -25.39 -2.75
C SER A 99 7.14 -25.57 -1.23
N LEU A 100 6.48 -26.63 -0.75
CA LEU A 100 6.55 -27.10 0.63
C LEU A 100 7.79 -27.96 0.90
N ASN A 101 8.38 -28.52 -0.15
CA ASN A 101 9.60 -29.31 -0.06
C ASN A 101 10.79 -28.36 -0.20
N ARG A 102 11.65 -28.33 0.82
CA ARG A 102 12.98 -27.71 0.79
C ARG A 102 14.04 -28.75 1.07
#